data_AF-A0A9J6GSR2-F1
#
_entry.id   AF-A0A9J6GSR2-F1
#
_cell.length_a   1.000
_cell.length_b   1.000
_cell.length_c   1.000
_cell.angle_alpha   90.00
_cell.angle_beta   90.00
_cell.angle_gamma   90.00
#
_symmetry.space_group_name_H-M   'P 1'
#
loop_
_entity.id
_entity.type
_entity.pdbx_description
1 polymer ?
#
loop_
_entity_poly.entity_id
_entity_poly.type
_entity_poly.pdbx_seq_one_letter_code
_entity_poly.pdbx_strand_id
1 'polypeptide(L)'
;MIFILTGTLHMIHDVQVIGRIKTSDHRMFRSRISLDLRRERLKMQRRKTRNMPSVERKMDEFRLLLENKFSVLSNDTNDADSLNSRFTYAVMESALAIGEKQPAFESKLSEKTKELIDQRR
;
A
#
# COMPACT_ATOMS: atom_id res chain seq x y z
N MET A 1 26.84 10.01 20.76
CA MET A 1 25.48 10.21 21.34
C MET A 1 24.54 9.30 20.57
N ILE A 2 23.55 8.67 21.23
CA ILE A 2 22.65 7.68 20.59
C ILE A 2 21.24 8.25 20.60
N PHE A 3 20.56 8.19 19.45
CA PHE A 3 19.21 8.70 19.28
C PHE A 3 18.32 7.63 18.67
N ILE A 4 17.05 7.61 19.07
CA ILE A 4 16.01 6.82 18.42
C ILE A 4 14.91 7.78 17.99
N LEU A 5 14.63 7.82 16.69
CA LEU A 5 13.58 8.65 16.11
C LEU A 5 12.41 7.74 15.71
N THR A 6 11.20 8.10 16.14
CA THR A 6 9.98 7.38 15.77
C THR A 6 8.89 8.36 15.37
N GLY A 7 8.10 8.00 14.35
CA GLY A 7 6.90 8.74 13.93
C GLY A 7 5.62 8.29 14.65
N THR A 8 5.71 7.27 15.51
CA THR A 8 4.56 6.69 16.22
C THR A 8 4.77 6.75 17.73
N LEU A 9 3.79 7.31 18.42
CA LEU A 9 3.76 7.38 19.87
C LEU A 9 3.67 5.95 20.46
N HIS A 10 4.40 5.68 21.55
CA HIS A 10 4.40 4.39 22.26
C HIS A 10 4.95 3.18 21.48
N MET A 11 5.74 3.38 20.43
CA MET A 11 6.38 2.26 19.71
C MET A 11 7.58 1.67 20.45
N ILE A 12 8.27 2.50 21.24
CA ILE A 12 9.54 2.15 21.89
C ILE A 12 9.32 2.19 23.41
N HIS A 13 9.72 1.13 24.08
CA HIS A 13 9.64 0.95 25.52
C HIS A 13 11.00 0.50 26.07
N ASP A 14 11.16 0.60 27.39
CA ASP A 14 12.28 0.01 28.14
C ASP A 14 13.67 0.33 27.55
N VAL A 15 13.94 1.61 27.31
CA VAL A 15 15.21 2.07 26.74
C VAL A 15 16.31 2.08 27.80
N GLN A 16 17.38 1.32 27.57
CA GLN A 16 18.53 1.24 28.46
C GLN A 16 19.82 1.24 27.66
N VAL A 17 20.79 2.04 28.09
CA VAL A 17 22.16 1.93 27.58
C VAL A 17 22.87 0.80 28.33
N ILE A 18 23.31 -0.21 27.59
CA ILE A 18 24.06 -1.34 28.15
C ILE A 18 25.47 -0.85 28.50
N GLY A 19 26.00 -1.37 29.61
CA GLY A 19 27.36 -1.09 30.07
C GLY A 19 28.45 -1.49 29.05
N ARG A 20 29.70 -1.29 29.43
CA ARG A 20 30.86 -1.46 28.53
C ARG A 20 30.95 -2.91 28.02
N ILE A 21 30.54 -3.11 26.77
CA ILE A 21 30.79 -4.33 26.02
C ILE A 21 31.98 -4.06 25.11
N LYS A 22 32.99 -4.93 25.14
CA LYS A 22 34.22 -4.81 24.33
C LYS A 22 33.99 -5.23 22.88
N THR A 23 33.02 -4.63 22.21
CA THR A 23 32.70 -4.93 20.80
C THR A 23 32.87 -3.72 19.88
N SER A 24 32.70 -2.50 20.39
CA SER A 24 32.92 -1.26 19.64
C SER A 24 33.12 -0.07 20.58
N ASP A 25 33.62 1.05 20.07
CA ASP A 25 33.71 2.32 20.81
C ASP A 25 32.34 2.98 21.05
N HIS A 26 31.27 2.44 20.44
CA HIS A 26 29.91 2.86 20.69
C HIS A 26 29.29 2.07 21.84
N ARG A 27 28.52 2.76 22.70
CA ARG A 27 27.74 2.10 23.73
C ARG A 27 26.58 1.34 23.08
N MET A 28 26.34 0.11 23.50
CA MET A 28 25.15 -0.61 23.09
C MET A 28 23.93 -0.06 23.83
N PHE A 29 22.76 -0.09 23.20
CA PHE A 29 21.49 0.17 23.86
C PHE A 29 20.53 -0.98 23.62
N ARG A 30 19.61 -1.16 24.55
CA ARG A 30 18.53 -2.12 24.52
C ARG A 30 17.22 -1.35 24.59
N SER A 31 16.26 -1.74 23.78
CA SER A 31 14.90 -1.22 23.84
C SER A 31 13.92 -2.32 23.45
N ARG A 32 12.73 -2.29 24.01
CA ARG A 32 11.61 -3.13 23.57
C ARG A 32 10.81 -2.35 22.52
N ILE A 33 10.68 -2.91 21.32
CA ILE A 33 9.96 -2.27 20.21
C ILE A 33 8.67 -3.04 19.97
N SER A 34 7.54 -2.33 19.99
CA SER A 34 6.21 -2.88 19.71
C SER A 34 5.86 -2.65 18.24
N LEU A 35 5.75 -3.74 17.46
CA LEU A 35 5.43 -3.71 16.03
C LEU A 35 4.12 -4.46 15.76
N ASP A 36 3.14 -3.79 15.16
CA ASP A 36 1.95 -4.46 14.61
C ASP A 36 2.23 -4.95 13.17
N LEU A 37 2.84 -6.13 13.10
CA LEU A 37 3.20 -6.75 11.82
C LEU A 37 1.97 -7.11 10.97
N ARG A 38 0.80 -7.34 11.58
CA ARG A 38 -0.43 -7.64 10.83
C ARG A 38 -0.91 -6.40 10.08
N ARG A 39 -0.95 -5.26 10.76
CA ARG A 39 -1.33 -3.98 10.14
C ARG A 39 -0.34 -3.56 9.06
N GLU A 40 0.95 -3.68 9.31
CA GLU A 40 1.98 -3.35 8.31
C GLU A 40 1.90 -4.27 7.08
N ARG A 41 1.68 -5.58 7.30
CA ARG A 41 1.45 -6.52 6.19
C ARG A 41 0.21 -6.14 5.37
N LEU A 42 -0.88 -5.75 6.02
CA LEU A 42 -2.09 -5.30 5.32
C LEU A 42 -1.82 -4.03 4.49
N LYS A 43 -1.02 -3.08 4.96
CA LYS A 43 -0.63 -1.91 4.16
C LYS A 43 0.15 -2.31 2.90
N MET A 44 1.07 -3.27 3.03
CA MET A 44 1.85 -3.78 1.89
C MET A 44 1.01 -4.59 0.90
N GLN A 45 0.05 -5.38 1.40
CA GLN A 45 -0.83 -6.21 0.57
C GLN A 45 -1.97 -5.42 -0.07
N ARG A 46 -2.44 -4.33 0.55
CA ARG A 46 -3.43 -3.39 -0.01
C ARG A 46 -2.81 -2.46 -1.06
N ARG A 47 -1.92 -2.95 -1.92
CA ARG A 47 -1.79 -2.30 -3.24
C ARG A 47 -3.19 -2.28 -3.82
N LYS A 48 -3.62 -1.13 -4.34
CA LYS A 48 -4.97 -0.91 -4.87
C LYS A 48 -5.19 -1.82 -6.08
N THR A 49 -5.42 -3.10 -5.86
CA THR A 49 -5.79 -4.04 -6.92
C THR A 49 -7.23 -3.72 -7.26
N ARG A 50 -7.45 -3.16 -8.45
CA ARG A 50 -8.79 -3.07 -9.01
C ARG A 50 -9.09 -4.32 -9.82
N ASN A 51 -10.37 -4.56 -10.04
CA ASN A 51 -10.83 -5.73 -10.76
C ASN A 51 -10.44 -5.57 -12.24
N MET A 52 -9.36 -6.21 -12.71
CA MET A 52 -8.95 -6.10 -14.13
C MET A 52 -10.09 -6.41 -15.12
N PRO A 53 -10.93 -7.44 -14.89
CA PRO A 53 -12.14 -7.66 -15.68
C PRO A 53 -13.08 -6.44 -15.80
N SER A 54 -13.16 -5.57 -14.78
CA SER A 54 -13.98 -4.36 -14.85
C SER A 54 -13.37 -3.27 -15.72
N VAL A 55 -12.03 -3.21 -15.78
CA VAL A 55 -11.30 -2.30 -16.68
C VAL A 55 -11.44 -2.78 -18.13
N GLU A 56 -11.37 -4.09 -18.36
CA GLU A 56 -11.58 -4.68 -19.69
C GLU A 56 -12.99 -4.41 -20.24
N ARG A 57 -14.03 -4.46 -19.39
CA ARG A 57 -15.40 -4.11 -19.80
C ARG A 57 -15.57 -2.64 -20.18
N LYS A 58 -14.72 -1.75 -19.65
CA LYS A 58 -14.75 -0.30 -19.87
C LYS A 58 -13.50 0.17 -20.65
N MET A 59 -13.07 -0.64 -21.61
CA MET A 59 -11.83 -0.39 -22.35
C MET A 59 -11.85 0.94 -23.11
N ASP A 60 -13.00 1.35 -23.64
CA ASP A 60 -13.13 2.60 -24.39
C ASP A 60 -12.98 3.82 -23.48
N GLU A 61 -13.62 3.80 -22.31
CA GLU A 61 -13.43 4.83 -21.28
C GLU A 61 -11.96 4.89 -20.84
N PHE A 62 -11.31 3.73 -20.72
CA PHE A 62 -9.90 3.63 -20.34
C PHE A 62 -8.97 4.24 -21.37
N ARG A 63 -9.19 3.94 -22.66
CA ARG A 63 -8.43 4.54 -23.76
C ARG A 63 -8.61 6.05 -23.78
N LEU A 64 -9.84 6.55 -23.68
CA LEU A 64 -10.13 7.99 -23.68
C LEU A 64 -9.44 8.71 -22.52
N LEU A 65 -9.49 8.15 -21.30
CA LEU A 65 -8.82 8.73 -20.13
C LEU A 65 -7.29 8.72 -20.28
N LEU A 66 -6.74 7.69 -20.90
CA LEU A 66 -5.32 7.54 -21.14
C LEU A 66 -4.83 8.56 -22.18
N GLU A 67 -5.53 8.69 -23.31
CA GLU A 67 -5.26 9.70 -24.34
C GLU A 67 -5.31 11.12 -23.76
N ASN A 68 -6.33 11.44 -22.95
CA ASN A 68 -6.44 12.73 -22.28
C ASN A 68 -5.29 13.01 -21.30
N LYS A 69 -4.75 12.00 -20.63
CA LYS A 69 -3.59 12.20 -19.75
C LYS A 69 -2.29 12.37 -20.53
N PHE A 70 -2.10 11.59 -21.59
CA PHE A 70 -0.90 11.69 -22.40
C PHE A 70 -0.85 12.99 -23.22
N SER A 71 -2.00 13.52 -23.66
CA SER A 71 -2.05 14.83 -24.33
C SER A 71 -1.61 15.98 -23.42
N VAL A 72 -1.84 15.89 -22.11
CA VAL A 72 -1.38 16.85 -21.10
C VAL A 72 0.10 16.67 -20.73
N LEU A 73 0.65 15.45 -20.89
CA LEU A 73 2.03 15.11 -20.54
C LEU A 73 3.06 15.46 -21.63
N SER A 74 2.66 16.18 -22.67
CA SER A 74 3.45 16.56 -23.85
C SER A 74 4.64 17.52 -23.59
N ASN A 75 5.35 17.38 -22.46
CA ASN A 75 6.48 18.23 -22.10
C ASN A 75 7.78 17.43 -21.89
N ASP A 76 8.70 17.65 -22.84
CA ASP A 76 10.16 17.55 -22.87
C ASP A 76 10.86 17.16 -21.55
N THR A 77 10.96 15.86 -21.30
CA THR A 77 11.99 15.33 -20.41
C THR A 77 12.72 14.20 -21.12
N ASN A 78 14.00 14.39 -21.44
CA ASN A 78 14.86 13.39 -22.09
C ASN A 78 15.36 12.30 -21.11
N ASP A 79 14.86 12.27 -19.87
CA ASP A 79 15.20 11.25 -18.89
C ASP A 79 14.25 10.05 -19.01
N ALA A 80 14.80 8.91 -19.42
CA ALA A 80 14.04 7.68 -19.64
C ALA A 80 13.39 7.16 -18.35
N ASP A 81 14.04 7.33 -17.19
CA ASP A 81 13.51 6.87 -15.91
C ASP A 81 12.31 7.71 -15.47
N SER A 82 12.39 9.03 -15.66
CA SER A 82 11.27 9.95 -15.42
C SER A 82 10.09 9.66 -16.35
N LEU A 83 10.35 9.41 -17.64
CA LEU A 83 9.32 9.05 -18.61
C LEU A 83 8.62 7.74 -18.25
N ASN A 84 9.39 6.70 -17.91
CA ASN A 84 8.84 5.41 -17.50
C ASN A 84 8.00 5.52 -16.21
N SER A 85 8.48 6.29 -15.24
CA SER A 85 7.75 6.55 -13.99
C SER A 85 6.43 7.29 -14.24
N ARG A 86 6.42 8.29 -15.13
CA ARG A 86 5.21 9.03 -15.51
C ARG A 86 4.24 8.15 -16.30
N PHE A 87 4.74 7.36 -17.24
CA PHE A 87 3.93 6.43 -18.03
C PHE A 87 3.23 5.42 -17.12
N THR A 88 4.01 4.73 -16.27
CA THR A 88 3.46 3.74 -15.33
C THR A 88 2.45 4.37 -14.38
N TYR A 89 2.72 5.58 -13.87
CA TYR A 89 1.78 6.31 -13.03
C TYR A 89 0.48 6.64 -13.76
N ALA A 90 0.55 7.19 -14.98
CA ALA A 90 -0.63 7.55 -15.77
C ALA A 90 -1.51 6.32 -16.09
N VAL A 91 -0.89 5.22 -16.51
CA VAL A 91 -1.56 3.94 -16.77
C VAL A 91 -2.23 3.42 -15.50
N MET A 92 -1.50 3.36 -14.38
CA MET A 92 -2.04 2.89 -13.11
C MET A 92 -3.19 3.77 -12.64
N GLU A 93 -3.07 5.09 -12.73
CA GLU A 93 -4.08 6.02 -12.25
C GLU A 93 -5.35 5.98 -13.11
N SER A 94 -5.24 5.81 -14.42
CA SER A 94 -6.41 5.62 -15.30
C SER A 94 -7.09 4.26 -15.05
N ALA A 95 -6.29 3.19 -14.87
CA ALA A 95 -6.81 1.87 -14.55
C ALA A 95 -7.46 1.85 -13.17
N LEU A 96 -6.92 2.64 -12.24
CA LEU A 96 -7.61 3.00 -11.03
C LEU A 96 -8.91 3.69 -11.41
N ALA A 97 -8.94 4.95 -11.86
CA ALA A 97 -10.18 5.72 -12.09
C ALA A 97 -11.42 4.89 -12.53
N ILE A 98 -11.26 4.03 -13.52
CA ILE A 98 -12.33 3.25 -14.16
C ILE A 98 -12.64 1.92 -13.49
N GLY A 99 -11.62 1.21 -13.01
CA GLY A 99 -11.82 -0.14 -12.46
C GLY A 99 -12.76 -0.11 -11.25
N GLU A 100 -13.52 -1.16 -11.01
CA GLU A 100 -14.27 -1.27 -9.76
C GLU A 100 -13.32 -1.64 -8.62
N LYS A 101 -13.60 -1.14 -7.42
CA LYS A 101 -12.88 -1.58 -6.21
C LYS A 101 -13.13 -3.07 -6.06
N GLN A 102 -12.06 -3.89 -6.06
CA GLN A 102 -12.21 -5.28 -5.62
C GLN A 102 -12.72 -5.27 -4.17
N PRO A 103 -13.78 -6.03 -3.86
CA PRO A 103 -14.20 -6.20 -2.48
C PRO A 103 -13.02 -6.77 -1.70
N ALA A 104 -12.72 -6.18 -0.55
CA ALA A 104 -11.52 -6.49 0.24
C ALA A 104 -11.53 -7.93 0.81
N PHE A 105 -12.65 -8.64 0.69
CA PHE A 105 -12.85 -10.02 1.11
C PHE A 105 -14.13 -10.52 0.44
N GLU A 106 -14.10 -11.66 -0.25
CA GLU A 106 -15.32 -12.46 -0.38
C GLU A 106 -15.66 -12.95 1.03
N SER A 107 -16.84 -12.59 1.57
CA SER A 107 -17.22 -13.15 2.86
C SER A 107 -17.27 -14.67 2.74
N LYS A 108 -16.63 -15.39 3.67
CA LYS A 108 -16.61 -16.87 3.69
C LYS A 108 -18.01 -17.50 3.61
N LEU A 109 -19.03 -16.74 3.96
CA LEU A 109 -20.43 -17.11 3.81
C LEU A 109 -21.03 -16.40 2.59
N SER A 110 -21.68 -17.18 1.72
CA SER A 110 -22.57 -16.68 0.69
C SER A 110 -23.76 -15.94 1.33
N GLU A 111 -24.30 -14.94 0.64
CA GLU A 111 -25.51 -14.21 1.07
C GLU A 111 -26.68 -15.18 1.31
N LYS A 112 -26.84 -16.18 0.43
CA LYS A 112 -27.84 -17.24 0.58
C LYS A 112 -27.68 -18.02 1.89
N THR A 113 -26.46 -18.22 2.36
CA THR A 113 -26.19 -18.90 3.63
C THR A 113 -26.45 -18.00 4.83
N LYS A 114 -26.25 -16.68 4.70
CA LYS A 114 -26.62 -15.71 5.76
C LYS A 114 -28.13 -15.65 5.94
N GLU A 115 -28.89 -15.58 4.84
CA GLU A 115 -30.35 -15.59 4.86
C GLU A 115 -30.91 -16.84 5.55
N LEU A 116 -30.34 -18.03 5.28
CA LEU A 116 -30.73 -19.28 5.94
C LEU A 116 -30.40 -19.30 7.44
N ILE A 117 -29.38 -18.58 7.89
CA ILE A 117 -29.05 -18.46 9.31
C ILE A 117 -30.00 -17.48 9.99
N ASP A 118 -30.32 -16.36 9.34
CA ASP A 118 -31.27 -15.38 9.86
C ASP A 118 -32.68 -15.95 9.98
N GLN A 119 -33.11 -16.80 9.03
CA GLN A 119 -34.39 -17.54 9.11
C GLN A 119 -34.46 -18.56 10.26
N ARG A 120 -33.32 -18.92 10.87
CA ARG A 120 -33.24 -19.86 12.00
C ARG A 120 -33.21 -19.17 13.37
N ARG A 121 -33.10 -17.83 13.40
CA ARG A 121 -33.17 -17.03 14.63
C ARG A 121 -34.58 -16.49 14.84
#